data_AF-A0A969XBJ0-F1
#
_entry.id   AF-A0A969XBJ0-F1
#
_cell.length_a   1.000
_cell.length_b   1.000
_cell.length_c   1.000
_cell.angle_alpha   90.00
_cell.angle_beta   90.00
_cell.angle_gamma   90.00
#
_symmetry.space_group_name_H-M   'P 1'
#
loop_
_entity.id
_entity.type
_entity.pdbx_description
1 polymer ?
#
loop_
_entity_poly.entity_id
_entity_poly.type
_entity_poly.pdbx_seq_one_letter_code
_entity_poly.pdbx_strand_id
1 'polypeptide(L)'
;MYLSTNELRAGGIRPQNLIFWFAFLTGMLLLSFQNYLLFHSLVELFSIIIAFMMFAIAINTGRFAGANSAFLTFLGLSYGIVGGFDLLHTLAYKGMGVFPNNTANMATELWIIARYLQSAALLIASILFNRQTNIRRIIQAFAVVAVLLFAAVFIFDRFPDCFIEGYGLTDFKKISEVIISLILSASAILLFKKRKSLKDNAYWLLILSVMLTIMSELVFILYVDVSGIPNIIGHMLKLAAFYFVYKAVVEVNLL
;
A
#
# COMPACT_ATOMS: atom_id res chain seq x y z
N MET A 1 21.33 -6.10 -36.79
CA MET A 1 20.72 -4.93 -36.15
C MET A 1 21.19 -4.93 -34.70
N TYR A 2 22.32 -4.26 -34.42
CA TYR A 2 22.91 -4.20 -33.09
C TYR A 2 22.09 -3.21 -32.27
N LEU A 3 21.33 -3.71 -31.29
CA LEU A 3 20.72 -2.87 -30.27
C LEU A 3 21.87 -2.17 -29.52
N SER A 4 21.87 -0.83 -29.54
CA SER A 4 22.88 -0.09 -28.79
C SER A 4 22.75 -0.39 -27.30
N THR A 5 23.87 -0.50 -26.60
CA THR A 5 23.96 -0.70 -25.15
C THR A 5 23.22 0.37 -24.32
N ASN A 6 22.72 1.44 -24.96
CA ASN A 6 21.92 2.48 -24.34
C ASN A 6 20.42 2.11 -24.22
N GLU A 7 19.87 1.23 -25.06
CA GLU A 7 18.46 0.83 -24.94
C GLU A 7 18.22 -0.13 -23.77
N LEU A 8 19.23 -0.94 -23.41
CA LEU A 8 19.22 -1.77 -22.19
C LEU A 8 19.34 -0.94 -20.90
N ARG A 9 19.78 0.32 -20.98
CA ARG A 9 19.90 1.24 -19.83
C ARG A 9 18.64 2.05 -19.56
N ALA A 10 17.65 2.03 -20.45
CA ALA A 10 16.44 2.85 -20.31
C ALA A 10 15.53 2.43 -19.14
N GLY A 11 15.68 1.20 -18.62
CA GLY A 11 14.94 0.69 -17.46
C GLY A 11 15.76 0.52 -16.17
N GLY A 12 17.08 0.78 -16.20
CA GLY A 12 17.97 0.53 -15.06
C GLY A 12 17.98 1.69 -14.05
N ILE A 13 17.95 1.37 -12.75
CA ILE A 13 18.17 2.37 -11.68
C ILE A 13 19.57 2.97 -11.89
N ARG A 14 19.64 4.26 -12.22
CA ARG A 14 20.93 4.95 -12.41
C ARG A 14 21.77 4.83 -11.12
N PRO A 15 23.11 4.71 -11.19
CA PRO A 15 23.97 4.55 -10.01
C PRO A 15 23.78 5.65 -8.96
N GLN A 16 23.53 6.88 -9.41
CA GLN A 16 23.21 8.04 -8.55
C GLN A 16 21.94 7.82 -7.73
N ASN A 17 20.95 7.13 -8.29
CA ASN A 17 19.71 6.79 -7.59
C ASN A 17 19.97 5.71 -6.53
N LEU A 18 20.92 4.79 -6.75
CA LEU A 18 21.27 3.75 -5.77
C LEU A 18 21.90 4.36 -4.51
N ILE A 19 22.82 5.32 -4.69
CA ILE A 19 23.45 6.04 -3.57
C ILE A 19 22.39 6.80 -2.78
N PHE A 20 21.49 7.52 -3.47
CA PHE A 20 20.39 8.23 -2.84
C PHE A 20 19.49 7.29 -2.02
N TRP A 21 19.04 6.18 -2.61
CA TRP A 21 18.18 5.22 -1.91
C TRP A 21 18.87 4.55 -0.72
N PHE A 22 20.15 4.19 -0.87
CA PHE A 22 20.93 3.63 0.23
C PHE A 22 21.06 4.62 1.40
N ALA A 23 21.42 5.87 1.11
CA ALA A 23 21.51 6.93 2.11
C ALA A 23 20.17 7.21 2.77
N PHE A 24 19.09 7.29 1.98
CA PHE A 24 17.73 7.52 2.47
C PHE A 24 17.25 6.39 3.39
N LEU A 25 17.38 5.13 2.98
CA LEU A 25 16.97 3.98 3.78
C LEU A 25 17.82 3.85 5.06
N THR A 26 19.11 4.10 4.97
CA THR A 26 20.00 4.11 6.15
C THR A 26 19.60 5.24 7.11
N GLY A 27 19.30 6.43 6.60
CA GLY A 27 18.82 7.55 7.41
C GLY A 27 17.50 7.24 8.12
N MET A 28 16.54 6.62 7.43
CA MET A 28 15.28 6.17 8.04
C MET A 28 15.50 5.11 9.11
N LEU A 29 16.39 4.15 8.88
CA LEU A 29 16.73 3.13 9.88
C LEU A 29 17.37 3.75 11.12
N LEU A 30 18.34 4.64 10.96
CA LEU A 30 18.97 5.33 12.10
C LEU A 30 17.95 6.17 12.88
N LEU A 31 17.07 6.87 12.16
CA LEU A 31 16.00 7.67 12.76
C LEU A 31 15.04 6.82 13.59
N SER A 32 14.72 5.60 13.15
CA SER A 32 13.82 4.70 13.86
C SER A 32 14.29 4.36 15.29
N PHE A 33 15.60 4.34 15.53
CA PHE A 33 16.19 4.11 16.86
C PHE A 33 16.30 5.39 17.72
N GLN A 34 16.28 6.57 17.10
CA GLN A 34 16.44 7.86 17.80
C GLN A 34 15.08 8.50 18.14
N ASN A 35 14.15 8.46 17.18
CA ASN A 35 12.81 9.01 17.32
C ASN A 35 11.84 8.18 16.45
N TYR A 36 11.27 7.15 17.07
CA TYR A 36 10.37 6.24 16.38
C TYR A 36 9.12 6.94 15.83
N LEU A 37 8.53 7.87 16.58
CA LEU A 37 7.33 8.59 16.14
C LEU A 37 7.59 9.39 14.84
N LEU A 38 8.74 10.05 14.76
CA LEU A 38 9.14 10.78 13.55
C LEU A 38 9.44 9.82 12.38
N PHE A 39 10.12 8.70 12.63
CA PHE A 39 10.32 7.66 11.63
C PHE A 39 8.99 7.13 11.08
N HIS A 40 8.09 6.69 11.95
CA HIS A 40 6.78 6.17 11.59
C HIS A 40 6.01 7.20 10.75
N SER A 41 5.93 8.44 11.23
CA SER A 41 5.22 9.52 10.54
C SER A 41 5.77 9.78 9.14
N LEU A 42 7.09 9.79 8.95
CA LEU A 42 7.72 10.03 7.65
C LEU A 42 7.50 8.87 6.68
N VAL A 43 7.61 7.62 7.14
CA VAL A 43 7.39 6.45 6.29
C VAL A 43 5.92 6.30 5.88
N GLU A 44 5.00 6.57 6.80
CA GLU A 44 3.58 6.61 6.47
C GLU A 44 3.26 7.76 5.51
N LEU A 45 3.76 8.97 5.76
CA LEU A 45 3.52 10.12 4.88
C LEU A 45 4.04 9.87 3.47
N PHE A 46 5.17 9.19 3.30
CA PHE A 46 5.68 8.78 1.99
C PHE A 46 4.65 7.90 1.25
N SER A 47 4.10 6.90 1.92
CA SER A 47 3.10 5.98 1.35
C SER A 47 1.80 6.71 1.02
N ILE A 48 1.36 7.62 1.90
CA ILE A 48 0.18 8.48 1.73
C ILE A 48 0.34 9.39 0.50
N ILE A 49 1.49 10.05 0.36
CA ILE A 49 1.79 10.91 -0.81
C ILE A 49 1.69 10.09 -2.09
N ILE A 50 2.30 8.91 -2.13
CA ILE A 50 2.23 8.01 -3.30
C ILE A 50 0.77 7.65 -3.61
N ALA A 51 -0.01 7.28 -2.59
CA ALA A 51 -1.41 6.90 -2.76
C ALA A 51 -2.24 8.05 -3.37
N PHE A 52 -2.05 9.27 -2.89
CA PHE A 52 -2.69 10.47 -3.45
C PHE A 52 -2.16 10.87 -4.82
N MET A 53 -0.88 10.61 -5.14
CA MET A 53 -0.35 10.79 -6.49
C MET A 53 -1.01 9.82 -7.47
N MET A 54 -1.16 8.54 -7.11
CA MET A 54 -1.87 7.55 -7.93
C MET A 54 -3.34 7.94 -8.14
N PHE A 55 -4.00 8.45 -7.10
CA PHE A 55 -5.34 9.01 -7.18
C PHE A 55 -5.44 10.19 -8.14
N ALA A 56 -4.53 11.15 -8.03
CA ALA A 56 -4.46 12.31 -8.91
C ALA A 56 -4.23 11.89 -10.37
N ILE A 57 -3.32 10.94 -10.62
CA ILE A 57 -3.11 10.37 -11.96
C ILE A 57 -4.42 9.76 -12.47
N ALA A 58 -5.09 8.89 -11.70
CA ALA A 58 -6.31 8.22 -12.14
C ALA A 58 -7.46 9.18 -12.50
N ILE A 59 -7.65 10.26 -11.74
CA ILE A 59 -8.70 11.26 -12.05
C ILE A 59 -8.41 12.00 -13.35
N ASN A 60 -7.13 12.31 -13.61
CA ASN A 60 -6.75 13.13 -14.76
C ASN A 60 -6.53 12.30 -16.04
N THR A 61 -5.99 11.09 -15.90
CA THR A 61 -5.56 10.25 -17.03
C THR A 61 -6.40 9.00 -17.26
N GLY A 62 -7.29 8.64 -16.32
CA GLY A 62 -7.98 7.35 -16.32
C GLY A 62 -8.75 7.02 -17.60
N ARG A 63 -9.35 8.04 -18.24
CA ARG A 63 -10.08 7.90 -19.52
C ARG A 63 -9.17 7.65 -20.74
N PHE A 64 -7.86 7.90 -20.63
CA PHE A 64 -6.91 7.84 -21.74
C PHE A 64 -6.07 6.55 -21.79
N ALA A 65 -6.19 5.68 -20.79
CA ALA A 65 -5.38 4.45 -20.68
C ALA A 65 -5.88 3.25 -21.52
N GLY A 66 -6.66 3.49 -22.59
CA GLY A 66 -7.10 2.48 -23.55
C GLY A 66 -7.73 1.24 -22.90
N ALA A 67 -7.27 0.04 -23.29
CA ALA A 67 -7.75 -1.25 -22.78
C ALA A 67 -7.49 -1.47 -21.27
N ASN A 68 -6.57 -0.70 -20.67
CA ASN A 68 -6.21 -0.75 -19.25
C ASN A 68 -6.83 0.39 -18.43
N SER A 69 -7.70 1.20 -19.04
CA SER A 69 -8.38 2.33 -18.38
C SER A 69 -9.11 1.91 -17.11
N ALA A 70 -9.85 0.80 -17.13
CA ALA A 70 -10.55 0.30 -15.95
C ALA A 70 -9.58 -0.10 -14.82
N PHE A 71 -8.47 -0.77 -15.14
CA PHE A 71 -7.44 -1.17 -14.17
C PHE A 71 -6.81 0.05 -13.49
N LEU A 72 -6.26 0.98 -14.28
CA LEU A 72 -5.55 2.13 -13.74
C LEU A 72 -6.47 3.09 -13.00
N THR A 73 -7.66 3.35 -13.55
CA THR A 73 -8.61 4.27 -12.92
C THR A 73 -9.12 3.70 -11.61
N PHE A 74 -9.51 2.42 -11.58
CA PHE A 74 -9.99 1.81 -10.34
C PHE A 74 -8.88 1.73 -9.28
N LEU A 75 -7.67 1.32 -9.67
CA LEU A 75 -6.54 1.20 -8.76
C LEU A 75 -6.20 2.56 -8.13
N GLY A 76 -6.04 3.62 -8.93
CA GLY A 76 -5.71 4.94 -8.40
C GLY A 76 -6.84 5.55 -7.55
N LEU A 77 -8.10 5.41 -7.97
CA LEU A 77 -9.25 5.86 -7.16
C LEU A 77 -9.30 5.14 -5.80
N SER A 78 -9.09 3.83 -5.79
CA SER A 78 -9.07 3.04 -4.56
C SER A 78 -7.88 3.38 -3.67
N TYR A 79 -6.70 3.65 -4.25
CA TYR A 79 -5.53 4.09 -3.50
C TYR A 79 -5.74 5.46 -2.83
N GLY A 80 -6.54 6.37 -3.40
CA GLY A 80 -6.93 7.60 -2.71
C GLY A 80 -7.69 7.33 -1.40
N ILE A 81 -8.57 6.33 -1.40
CA ILE A 81 -9.29 5.90 -0.18
C ILE A 81 -8.31 5.25 0.81
N VAL A 82 -7.45 4.35 0.33
CA VAL A 82 -6.41 3.71 1.17
C VAL A 82 -5.50 4.78 1.80
N GLY A 83 -5.05 5.77 1.05
CA GLY A 83 -4.23 6.88 1.54
C GLY A 83 -4.95 7.74 2.58
N GLY A 84 -6.27 7.89 2.47
CA GLY A 84 -7.08 8.52 3.51
C GLY A 84 -7.09 7.73 4.83
N PHE A 85 -7.21 6.40 4.76
CA PHE A 85 -7.12 5.55 5.95
C PHE A 85 -5.70 5.47 6.53
N ASP A 86 -4.66 5.42 5.68
CA ASP A 86 -3.28 5.49 6.12
C ASP A 86 -3.02 6.83 6.84
N LEU A 87 -3.58 7.95 6.35
CA LEU A 87 -3.49 9.25 7.04
C LEU A 87 -4.18 9.23 8.40
N LEU A 88 -5.41 8.69 8.48
CA LEU A 88 -6.11 8.55 9.76
C LEU A 88 -5.32 7.66 10.74
N HIS A 89 -4.76 6.55 10.24
CA HIS A 89 -3.88 5.67 11.00
C HIS A 89 -2.68 6.42 11.56
N THR A 90 -1.96 7.19 10.73
CA THR A 90 -0.81 7.98 11.18
C THR A 90 -1.21 8.98 12.26
N LEU A 91 -2.32 9.69 12.08
CA LEU A 91 -2.80 10.68 13.06
C LEU A 91 -3.29 10.02 14.36
N ALA A 92 -3.77 8.78 14.29
CA ALA A 92 -4.16 7.97 15.44
C ALA A 92 -2.99 7.28 16.15
N TYR A 93 -1.76 7.39 15.63
CA TYR A 93 -0.62 6.73 16.23
C TYR A 93 -0.30 7.29 17.63
N LYS A 94 0.10 6.40 18.54
CA LYS A 94 0.43 6.74 19.93
C LYS A 94 1.53 7.80 19.96
N GLY A 95 1.25 8.93 20.62
CA GLY A 95 2.16 10.08 20.70
C GLY A 95 1.83 11.26 19.76
N MET A 96 0.93 11.10 18.77
CA MET A 96 0.52 12.21 17.88
C MET A 96 -0.40 13.23 18.54
N GLY A 97 -1.27 12.78 19.45
CA GLY A 97 -2.15 13.65 20.23
C GLY A 97 -3.35 14.26 19.48
N VAL A 98 -3.69 13.75 18.29
CA VAL A 98 -4.79 14.29 17.45
C VAL A 98 -6.16 13.79 17.92
N PHE A 99 -6.28 12.51 18.27
CA PHE A 99 -7.53 11.93 18.74
C PHE A 99 -7.56 11.87 20.28
N PRO A 100 -8.70 12.18 20.93
CA PRO A 100 -8.79 12.28 22.39
C PRO A 100 -8.57 10.94 23.10
N ASN A 101 -8.96 9.83 22.47
CA ASN A 101 -8.73 8.46 22.97
C ASN A 101 -7.58 7.81 22.20
N ASN A 102 -6.39 8.42 22.26
CA ASN A 102 -5.18 7.97 21.55
C ASN A 102 -4.67 6.61 22.06
N THR A 103 -5.28 5.52 21.61
CA THR A 103 -4.88 4.15 21.93
C THR A 103 -4.09 3.55 20.78
N ALA A 104 -3.11 2.70 21.11
CA ALA A 104 -2.41 1.88 20.11
C ALA A 104 -3.40 0.99 19.31
N ASN A 105 -4.56 0.66 19.90
CA ASN A 105 -5.61 -0.09 19.24
C ASN A 105 -6.19 0.67 18.05
N MET A 106 -6.66 1.92 18.23
CA MET A 106 -7.29 2.70 17.15
C MET A 106 -6.38 2.83 15.92
N ALA A 107 -5.09 3.11 16.13
CA ALA A 107 -4.12 3.10 15.05
C ALA A 107 -4.08 1.73 14.35
N THR A 108 -4.03 0.65 15.11
CA THR A 108 -3.93 -0.71 14.57
C THR A 108 -5.21 -1.17 13.84
N GLU A 109 -6.38 -0.71 14.26
CA GLU A 109 -7.66 -0.92 13.57
C GLU A 109 -7.69 -0.23 12.21
N LEU A 110 -7.32 1.05 12.17
CA LEU A 110 -7.24 1.84 10.94
C LEU A 110 -6.20 1.27 9.98
N TRP A 111 -5.08 0.76 10.51
CA TRP A 111 -4.11 0.00 9.73
C TRP A 111 -4.76 -1.19 9.04
N ILE A 112 -5.43 -2.07 9.80
CA ILE A 112 -6.05 -3.27 9.23
C ILE A 112 -7.09 -2.93 8.17
N ILE A 113 -7.89 -1.89 8.39
CA ILE A 113 -8.84 -1.41 7.40
C ILE A 113 -8.11 -0.97 6.12
N ALA A 114 -7.05 -0.16 6.24
CA ALA A 114 -6.27 0.29 5.09
C ALA A 114 -5.68 -0.89 4.30
N ARG A 115 -5.16 -1.92 4.99
CA ARG A 115 -4.57 -3.11 4.36
C ARG A 115 -5.61 -4.00 3.67
N TYR A 116 -6.78 -4.19 4.28
CA TYR A 116 -7.91 -4.88 3.61
C TYR A 116 -8.36 -4.14 2.37
N LEU A 117 -8.52 -2.81 2.45
CA LEU A 117 -8.87 -1.98 1.30
C LEU A 117 -7.80 -2.07 0.21
N GLN A 118 -6.51 -2.01 0.56
CA GLN A 118 -5.41 -2.10 -0.40
C GLN A 118 -5.36 -3.47 -1.09
N SER A 119 -5.44 -4.56 -0.34
CA SER A 119 -5.39 -5.92 -0.89
C SER A 119 -6.61 -6.22 -1.76
N ALA A 120 -7.80 -5.80 -1.34
CA ALA A 120 -9.03 -5.88 -2.15
C ALA A 120 -8.92 -5.03 -3.42
N ALA A 121 -8.39 -3.81 -3.33
CA ALA A 121 -8.18 -2.93 -4.48
C ALA A 121 -7.26 -3.57 -5.52
N LEU A 122 -6.13 -4.15 -5.09
CA LEU A 122 -5.20 -4.85 -5.99
C LEU A 122 -5.84 -6.09 -6.63
N LEU A 123 -6.63 -6.87 -5.88
CA LEU A 123 -7.33 -8.04 -6.40
C LEU A 123 -8.36 -7.64 -7.46
N ILE A 124 -9.23 -6.68 -7.13
CA ILE A 124 -10.28 -6.20 -8.04
C ILE A 124 -9.63 -5.56 -9.28
N ALA A 125 -8.60 -4.73 -9.12
CA ALA A 125 -7.86 -4.17 -10.24
C ALA A 125 -7.30 -5.28 -11.13
N SER A 126 -6.64 -6.29 -10.56
CA SER A 126 -6.10 -7.43 -11.30
C SER A 126 -7.18 -8.17 -12.11
N ILE A 127 -8.41 -8.26 -11.60
CA ILE A 127 -9.57 -8.80 -12.34
C ILE A 127 -9.98 -7.89 -13.50
N LEU A 128 -10.01 -6.57 -13.28
CA LEU A 128 -10.37 -5.54 -14.26
C LEU A 128 -9.34 -5.32 -15.36
N PHE A 129 -8.12 -5.83 -15.22
CA PHE A 129 -7.09 -5.73 -16.25
C PHE A 129 -7.56 -6.25 -17.61
N ASN A 130 -7.34 -5.47 -18.68
CA ASN A 130 -7.85 -5.68 -20.04
C ASN A 130 -9.39 -5.75 -20.19
N ARG A 131 -10.16 -5.29 -19.20
CA ARG A 131 -11.63 -5.24 -19.31
C ARG A 131 -12.09 -3.80 -19.56
N GLN A 132 -12.96 -3.64 -20.55
CA GLN A 132 -13.70 -2.40 -20.76
C GLN A 132 -14.97 -2.46 -19.91
N THR A 133 -14.88 -2.04 -18.65
CA THR A 133 -15.99 -2.06 -17.70
C THR A 133 -16.18 -0.67 -17.12
N ASN A 134 -17.44 -0.25 -16.97
CA ASN A 134 -17.75 0.96 -16.23
C ASN A 134 -17.48 0.74 -14.74
N ILE A 135 -16.34 1.24 -14.26
CA ILE A 135 -15.90 1.07 -12.87
C ILE A 135 -16.70 1.88 -11.86
N ARG A 136 -17.61 2.77 -12.30
CA ARG A 136 -18.35 3.70 -11.42
C ARG A 136 -19.09 2.95 -10.30
N ARG A 137 -19.79 1.88 -10.62
CA ARG A 137 -20.52 1.09 -9.61
C ARG A 137 -19.58 0.36 -8.66
N ILE A 138 -18.43 -0.08 -9.17
CA ILE A 138 -17.41 -0.80 -8.38
C ILE A 138 -16.77 0.15 -7.38
N ILE A 139 -16.35 1.34 -7.80
CA ILE A 139 -15.76 2.32 -6.89
C ILE A 139 -16.78 2.88 -5.90
N GLN A 140 -18.06 3.02 -6.30
CA GLN A 140 -19.14 3.39 -5.37
C GLN A 140 -19.33 2.33 -4.28
N ALA A 141 -19.40 1.05 -4.66
CA ALA A 141 -19.49 -0.04 -3.68
C ALA A 141 -18.27 -0.08 -2.76
N PHE A 142 -17.07 0.10 -3.33
CA PHE A 142 -15.82 0.17 -2.58
C PHE A 142 -15.81 1.33 -1.57
N ALA A 143 -16.27 2.51 -1.98
CA ALA A 143 -16.40 3.67 -1.10
C ALA A 143 -17.44 3.46 0.00
N VAL A 144 -18.58 2.80 -0.29
CA VAL A 144 -19.57 2.44 0.73
C VAL A 144 -18.96 1.51 1.78
N VAL A 145 -18.22 0.48 1.36
CA VAL A 145 -17.49 -0.42 2.28
C VAL A 145 -16.51 0.38 3.14
N ALA A 146 -15.74 1.28 2.53
CA ALA A 146 -14.80 2.13 3.26
C ALA A 146 -15.50 3.03 4.30
N VAL A 147 -16.64 3.65 3.95
CA VAL A 147 -17.44 4.46 4.89
C VAL A 147 -18.01 3.62 6.04
N LEU A 148 -18.47 2.40 5.76
CA LEU A 148 -18.95 1.49 6.81
C LEU A 148 -17.83 1.08 7.76
N LEU A 149 -16.62 0.82 7.25
CA LEU A 149 -15.45 0.52 8.08
C LEU A 149 -15.00 1.74 8.91
N PHE A 150 -15.02 2.94 8.33
CA PHE A 150 -14.80 4.19 9.08
C PHE A 150 -15.82 4.35 10.21
N ALA A 151 -17.10 4.15 9.92
CA ALA A 151 -18.17 4.25 10.91
C ALA A 151 -18.04 3.17 12.01
N ALA A 152 -17.58 1.97 11.68
CA ALA A 152 -17.36 0.91 12.66
C ALA A 152 -16.33 1.29 13.74
N VAL A 153 -15.28 2.03 13.36
CA VAL A 153 -14.26 2.54 14.29
C VAL A 153 -14.73 3.81 15.00
N PHE A 154 -15.14 4.85 14.25
CA PHE A 154 -15.34 6.18 14.84
C PHE A 154 -16.74 6.47 15.36
N ILE A 155 -17.77 5.77 14.87
CA ILE A 155 -19.17 6.08 15.19
C ILE A 155 -19.78 5.02 16.08
N PHE A 156 -19.56 3.74 15.74
CA PHE A 156 -20.19 2.63 16.42
C PHE A 156 -19.34 2.00 17.53
N ASP A 157 -18.02 2.18 17.48
CA ASP A 157 -17.07 1.54 18.41
C ASP A 157 -17.27 0.02 18.48
N ARG A 158 -17.39 -0.61 17.29
CA ARG A 158 -17.67 -2.05 17.13
C ARG A 158 -16.67 -2.77 16.24
N PHE A 159 -15.57 -2.11 15.89
CA PHE A 159 -14.49 -2.81 15.20
C PHE A 159 -13.78 -3.74 16.19
N PRO A 160 -13.37 -4.96 15.80
CA PRO A 160 -12.72 -5.86 16.75
C PRO A 160 -11.36 -5.32 17.18
N ASP A 161 -11.06 -5.45 18.47
CA ASP A 161 -9.76 -5.05 19.02
C ASP A 161 -8.62 -5.70 18.24
N CYS A 162 -7.65 -4.87 17.84
CA CYS A 162 -6.45 -5.27 17.13
C CYS A 162 -5.21 -5.31 18.03
N PHE A 163 -5.20 -4.54 19.12
CA PHE A 163 -4.09 -4.44 20.05
C PHE A 163 -4.59 -4.15 21.47
N ILE A 164 -4.05 -4.86 22.45
CA ILE A 164 -4.35 -4.66 23.87
C ILE A 164 -3.04 -4.25 24.57
N GLU A 165 -3.02 -3.09 25.22
CA GLU A 165 -1.82 -2.63 25.94
C GLU A 165 -1.38 -3.63 27.02
N GLY A 166 -0.09 -3.91 27.09
CA GLY A 166 0.48 -4.92 28.00
C GLY A 166 0.36 -6.37 27.52
N TYR A 167 -0.53 -6.67 26.56
CA TYR A 167 -0.71 -8.01 25.99
C TYR A 167 -0.20 -8.14 24.54
N GLY A 168 -0.26 -7.07 23.75
CA GLY A 168 0.18 -7.04 22.36
C GLY A 168 -0.97 -7.25 21.35
N LEU A 169 -0.64 -7.81 20.18
CA LEU A 169 -1.59 -8.04 19.08
C LEU A 169 -2.63 -9.11 19.40
N THR A 170 -3.89 -8.83 19.08
CA THR A 170 -5.00 -9.79 19.20
C THR A 170 -4.96 -10.87 18.11
N ASP A 171 -5.67 -11.97 18.32
CA ASP A 171 -5.79 -13.02 17.30
C ASP A 171 -6.53 -12.52 16.05
N PHE A 172 -7.53 -11.64 16.22
CA PHE A 172 -8.21 -11.00 15.11
C PHE A 172 -7.24 -10.27 14.19
N LYS A 173 -6.32 -9.48 14.76
CA LYS A 173 -5.29 -8.76 14.02
C LYS A 173 -4.36 -9.72 13.28
N LYS A 174 -3.82 -10.74 13.95
CA LYS A 174 -2.89 -11.71 13.34
C LYS A 174 -3.54 -12.51 12.21
N ILE A 175 -4.76 -13.00 12.40
CA ILE A 175 -5.52 -13.73 11.38
C ILE A 175 -5.81 -12.81 10.19
N SER A 176 -6.13 -11.55 10.44
CA SER A 176 -6.40 -10.58 9.36
C SER A 176 -5.20 -10.36 8.45
N GLU A 177 -4.00 -10.20 9.00
CA GLU A 177 -2.74 -10.07 8.24
C GLU A 177 -2.49 -11.30 7.32
N VAL A 178 -2.82 -12.50 7.81
CA VAL A 178 -2.74 -13.72 7.00
C VAL A 178 -3.78 -13.70 5.87
N ILE A 179 -5.03 -13.31 6.15
CA ILE A 179 -6.08 -13.19 5.13
C ILE A 179 -5.69 -12.16 4.06
N ILE A 180 -5.19 -11.00 4.47
CA ILE A 180 -4.69 -9.95 3.58
C ILE A 180 -3.57 -10.51 2.68
N SER A 181 -2.62 -11.25 3.26
CA SER A 181 -1.53 -11.89 2.52
C SER A 181 -2.04 -12.92 1.50
N LEU A 182 -3.12 -13.65 1.81
CA LEU A 182 -3.76 -14.59 0.88
C LEU A 182 -4.48 -13.85 -0.27
N ILE A 183 -5.16 -12.73 0.01
CA ILE A 183 -5.79 -11.87 -1.02
C ILE A 183 -4.72 -11.30 -1.97
N LEU A 184 -3.60 -10.84 -1.42
CA LEU A 184 -2.45 -10.37 -2.21
C LEU A 184 -1.84 -11.49 -3.05
N SER A 185 -1.73 -12.70 -2.49
CA SER A 185 -1.26 -13.88 -3.23
C SER A 185 -2.18 -14.23 -4.40
N ALA A 186 -3.51 -14.17 -4.20
CA ALA A 186 -4.48 -14.34 -5.27
C ALA A 186 -4.33 -13.26 -6.37
N SER A 187 -4.05 -12.01 -5.98
CA SER A 187 -3.77 -10.91 -6.90
C SER A 187 -2.53 -11.21 -7.75
N ALA A 188 -1.44 -11.67 -7.13
CA ALA A 188 -0.21 -12.07 -7.83
C ALA A 188 -0.47 -13.20 -8.84
N ILE A 189 -1.26 -14.20 -8.48
CA ILE A 189 -1.64 -15.31 -9.38
C ILE A 189 -2.42 -14.78 -10.60
N LEU A 190 -3.36 -13.85 -10.40
CA LEU A 190 -4.11 -13.24 -11.51
C LEU A 190 -3.21 -12.40 -12.41
N LEU A 191 -2.30 -11.61 -11.84
CA LEU A 191 -1.32 -10.85 -12.61
C LEU A 191 -0.40 -11.77 -13.42
N PHE A 192 0.05 -12.89 -12.85
CA PHE A 192 0.84 -13.89 -13.55
C PHE A 192 0.09 -14.49 -14.74
N LYS A 193 -1.20 -14.81 -14.58
CA LYS A 193 -2.04 -15.30 -15.69
C LYS A 193 -2.20 -14.25 -16.80
N LYS A 194 -2.16 -12.96 -16.46
CA LYS A 194 -2.29 -11.83 -17.38
C LYS A 194 -0.94 -11.23 -17.82
N ARG A 195 0.19 -11.83 -17.45
CA ARG A 195 1.54 -11.28 -17.70
C ARG A 195 1.82 -10.94 -19.16
N LYS A 196 1.30 -11.75 -20.10
CA LYS A 196 1.48 -11.53 -21.55
C LYS A 196 0.80 -10.26 -22.08
N SER A 197 -0.12 -9.71 -21.30
CA SER A 197 -0.85 -8.49 -21.62
C SER A 197 -0.31 -7.26 -20.87
N LEU A 198 0.65 -7.47 -19.96
CA LEU A 198 1.37 -6.41 -19.28
C LEU A 198 2.69 -6.17 -20.00
N LYS A 199 3.19 -4.93 -19.97
CA LYS A 199 4.59 -4.66 -20.29
C LYS A 199 5.47 -5.38 -19.26
N ASP A 200 6.57 -5.98 -19.72
CA ASP A 200 7.44 -6.79 -18.87
C ASP A 200 7.90 -6.04 -17.61
N ASN A 201 8.29 -4.76 -17.76
CA ASN A 201 8.67 -3.91 -16.63
C ASN A 201 7.54 -3.67 -15.64
N ALA A 202 6.36 -3.28 -16.12
CA ALA A 202 5.20 -3.00 -15.27
C ALA A 202 4.75 -4.24 -14.48
N TYR A 203 4.78 -5.41 -15.12
CA TYR A 203 4.48 -6.69 -14.47
C TYR A 203 5.44 -6.96 -13.30
N TRP A 204 6.76 -6.87 -13.52
CA TRP A 204 7.73 -7.15 -12.47
C TRP A 204 7.67 -6.14 -11.32
N LEU A 205 7.41 -4.86 -11.61
CA LEU A 205 7.20 -3.83 -10.58
C LEU A 205 5.96 -4.12 -9.72
N LEU A 206 4.85 -4.55 -10.33
CA LEU A 206 3.64 -4.95 -9.60
C LEU A 206 3.89 -6.20 -8.74
N ILE A 207 4.51 -7.24 -9.31
CA ILE A 207 4.83 -8.46 -8.55
C ILE A 207 5.75 -8.14 -7.37
N LEU A 208 6.79 -7.33 -7.59
CA LEU A 208 7.70 -6.94 -6.51
C LEU A 208 6.98 -6.16 -5.41
N SER A 209 6.11 -5.21 -5.78
CA SER A 209 5.28 -4.48 -4.82
C SER A 209 4.39 -5.42 -4.00
N VAL A 210 3.71 -6.37 -4.65
CA VAL A 210 2.84 -7.34 -3.98
C VAL A 210 3.63 -8.24 -3.03
N MET A 211 4.78 -8.75 -3.46
CA MET A 211 5.63 -9.62 -2.62
C MET A 211 6.17 -8.87 -1.40
N LEU A 212 6.65 -7.64 -1.58
CA LEU A 212 7.09 -6.80 -0.46
C LEU A 212 5.96 -6.46 0.50
N THR A 213 4.74 -6.24 -0.03
CA THR A 213 3.56 -6.04 0.83
C THR A 213 3.28 -7.30 1.64
N ILE A 214 3.23 -8.48 1.02
CA ILE A 214 3.04 -9.75 1.76
C ILE A 214 4.10 -9.93 2.85
N MET A 215 5.38 -9.70 2.53
CA MET A 215 6.45 -9.80 3.52
C MET A 215 6.26 -8.79 4.67
N SER A 216 5.84 -7.56 4.36
CA SER A 216 5.54 -6.53 5.34
C SER A 216 4.44 -6.97 6.31
N GLU A 217 3.30 -7.45 5.78
CA GLU A 217 2.17 -7.94 6.57
C GLU A 217 2.56 -9.13 7.47
N LEU A 218 3.30 -10.10 6.95
CA LEU A 218 3.78 -11.24 7.73
C LEU A 218 4.75 -10.83 8.85
N VAL A 219 5.57 -9.80 8.62
CA VAL A 219 6.44 -9.25 9.67
C VAL A 219 5.62 -8.49 10.73
N PHE A 220 4.54 -7.80 10.34
CA PHE A 220 3.65 -7.11 11.27
C PHE A 220 2.88 -8.05 12.22
N ILE A 221 2.85 -9.36 11.96
CA ILE A 221 2.32 -10.35 12.90
C ILE A 221 3.25 -10.55 14.11
N LEU A 222 4.54 -10.26 13.95
CA LEU A 222 5.58 -10.63 14.91
C LEU A 222 5.85 -9.57 15.98
N TYR A 223 5.30 -8.36 15.86
CA TYR A 223 5.60 -7.31 16.84
C TYR A 223 4.77 -7.48 18.11
N VAL A 224 5.45 -7.30 19.25
CA VAL A 224 4.83 -7.21 20.57
C VAL A 224 4.64 -5.74 20.97
N ASP A 225 5.61 -4.91 20.59
CA ASP A 225 5.60 -3.45 20.81
C ASP A 225 5.44 -2.72 19.48
N VAL A 226 4.60 -1.68 19.46
CA VAL A 226 4.31 -0.84 18.28
C VAL A 226 5.52 -0.06 17.77
N SER A 227 6.62 -0.02 18.52
CA SER A 227 7.90 0.60 18.17
C SER A 227 9.04 -0.42 18.03
N GLY A 228 8.72 -1.73 18.03
CA GLY A 228 9.70 -2.81 17.98
C GLY A 228 10.36 -3.00 16.60
N ILE A 229 11.45 -3.77 16.58
CA ILE A 229 12.21 -4.11 15.36
C ILE A 229 11.34 -4.69 14.23
N PRO A 230 10.40 -5.63 14.48
CA PRO A 230 9.54 -6.13 13.41
C PRO A 230 8.69 -5.00 12.80
N ASN A 231 8.22 -4.05 13.62
CA ASN A 231 7.45 -2.92 13.13
C ASN A 231 8.30 -2.01 12.20
N ILE A 232 9.55 -1.75 12.57
CA ILE A 232 10.52 -1.02 11.71
C ILE A 232 10.70 -1.73 10.37
N ILE A 233 10.98 -3.04 10.38
CA ILE A 233 11.19 -3.83 9.17
C ILE A 233 9.93 -3.83 8.29
N GLY A 234 8.76 -4.02 8.90
CA GLY A 234 7.47 -3.98 8.22
C GLY A 234 7.27 -2.65 7.47
N HIS A 235 7.50 -1.52 8.14
CA HIS A 235 7.39 -0.19 7.51
C HIS A 235 8.40 0.02 6.37
N MET A 236 9.65 -0.45 6.51
CA MET A 236 10.66 -0.34 5.44
C MET A 236 10.28 -1.16 4.21
N LEU A 237 9.72 -2.36 4.41
CA LEU A 237 9.17 -3.18 3.33
C LEU A 237 7.97 -2.51 2.65
N LYS A 238 7.04 -1.93 3.43
CA LYS A 238 5.90 -1.16 2.91
C LYS A 238 6.35 0.04 2.08
N LEU A 239 7.36 0.78 2.54
CA LEU A 239 7.92 1.92 1.81
C LEU A 239 8.37 1.50 0.41
N ALA A 240 9.15 0.42 0.32
CA ALA A 240 9.60 -0.13 -0.95
C ALA A 240 8.40 -0.60 -1.81
N ALA A 241 7.42 -1.27 -1.21
CA ALA A 241 6.23 -1.74 -1.91
C ALA A 241 5.43 -0.60 -2.56
N PHE A 242 5.21 0.51 -1.83
CA PHE A 242 4.51 1.69 -2.36
C PHE A 242 5.28 2.37 -3.49
N TYR A 243 6.60 2.46 -3.37
CA TYR A 243 7.44 2.96 -4.46
C TYR A 243 7.29 2.13 -5.75
N PHE A 244 7.29 0.80 -5.64
CA PHE A 244 7.19 -0.07 -6.81
C PHE A 244 5.80 -0.07 -7.46
N VAL A 245 4.70 0.01 -6.70
CA VAL A 245 3.36 0.14 -7.30
C VAL A 245 3.18 1.47 -8.01
N TYR A 246 3.72 2.56 -7.45
CA TYR A 246 3.77 3.85 -8.12
C TYR A 246 4.52 3.77 -9.44
N LYS A 247 5.74 3.23 -9.41
CA LYS A 247 6.56 3.03 -10.61
C LYS A 247 5.84 2.19 -11.67
N ALA A 248 5.11 1.14 -11.25
CA ALA A 248 4.32 0.34 -12.17
C ALA A 248 3.19 1.14 -12.81
N VAL A 249 2.43 1.92 -12.05
CA VAL A 249 1.35 2.77 -12.58
C VAL A 249 1.89 3.80 -13.56
N VAL A 250 3.04 4.40 -13.27
CA VAL A 250 3.70 5.35 -14.18
C VAL A 250 4.11 4.66 -15.48
N GLU A 251 4.70 3.47 -15.40
CA GLU A 251 5.13 2.68 -16.58
C GLU A 251 3.93 2.29 -17.48
N VAL A 252 2.78 2.01 -16.89
CA VAL A 252 1.55 1.70 -17.65
C VAL A 252 0.92 2.96 -18.27
N ASN A 253 1.12 4.16 -17.70
CA ASN A 253 0.53 5.42 -18.21
C ASN A 253 1.39 6.14 -19.26
N LEU A 254 2.72 6.06 -19.21
CA LEU A 254 3.63 6.91 -20.01
C LEU A 254 4.04 6.34 -21.37
N LEU A 255 3.60 5.13 -21.73
CA LEU A 255 4.01 4.42 -22.94
C LEU A 255 2.82 3.63 -23.50
#